data_AF-A0A8H7NBI9-F1
#
_entry.id   AF-A0A8H7NBI9-F1
#
_cell.length_a   1.000
_cell.length_b   1.000
_cell.length_c   1.000
_cell.angle_alpha   90.00
_cell.angle_beta   90.00
_cell.angle_gamma   90.00
#
_symmetry.space_group_name_H-M   'P 1'
#
loop_
_entity.id
_entity.type
_entity.pdbx_description
1 polymer ?
#
loop_
_entity_poly.entity_id
_entity_poly.type
_entity_poly.pdbx_seq_one_letter_code
_entity_poly.pdbx_strand_id
1 'polypeptide(L)'
;MMIVMDRLSDKPDFHRKVFDDAIVARWIDEALAIPDNSLWDEIVLGNDGPDGQRVKRLKNILDKDCLEYCIQELRAKAKHFEKTGLIPTLDASAAVCKSDTLIDEALRDELRAAFVKLQAEQKSAPDWHPRTDDKVQDLVHPSLYPLVYGTTRVFADEVVGVDDAIDKWAGKGNIIPEPTGPGEVSDGFDGYGGLVLTLRAGLTSISGFLPMSSSSRMGA
;
A
#
# COMPACT_ATOMS: atom_id res chain seq x y z
N MET A 1 -4.47 -3.62 3.80
CA MET A 1 -5.88 -3.72 4.23
C MET A 1 -5.90 -4.40 5.61
N MET A 2 -7.03 -4.44 6.33
CA MET A 2 -7.11 -5.33 7.49
C MET A 2 -6.92 -6.79 7.03
N ILE A 3 -6.19 -7.61 7.79
CA ILE A 3 -5.86 -9.01 7.47
C ILE A 3 -7.07 -9.80 6.95
N VAL A 4 -8.21 -9.66 7.63
CA VAL A 4 -9.43 -10.39 7.24
C VAL A 4 -10.01 -9.90 5.93
N MET A 5 -9.99 -8.60 5.67
CA MET A 5 -10.44 -8.08 4.38
C MET A 5 -9.58 -8.62 3.23
N ASP A 6 -8.26 -8.70 3.41
CA ASP A 6 -7.37 -9.27 2.39
C ASP A 6 -7.75 -10.72 2.12
N ARG A 7 -7.83 -11.55 3.17
CA ARG A 7 -8.27 -12.96 3.07
C ARG A 7 -9.62 -13.14 2.40
N LEU A 8 -10.60 -12.28 2.68
CA LEU A 8 -11.92 -12.35 2.07
C LEU A 8 -11.88 -11.94 0.59
N SER A 9 -11.12 -10.90 0.25
CA SER A 9 -10.97 -10.44 -1.14
C SER A 9 -10.15 -11.40 -2.02
N ASP A 10 -9.29 -12.23 -1.43
CA ASP A 10 -8.49 -13.22 -2.16
C ASP A 10 -9.27 -14.51 -2.46
N LYS A 11 -10.48 -14.68 -1.91
CA LYS A 11 -11.32 -15.85 -2.22
C LYS A 11 -11.75 -15.81 -3.70
N PRO A 12 -11.79 -16.96 -4.40
CA PRO A 12 -12.25 -17.01 -5.78
C PRO A 12 -13.66 -16.43 -5.92
N ASP A 13 -13.88 -15.58 -6.92
CA ASP A 13 -15.14 -14.89 -7.20
C ASP A 13 -15.67 -14.06 -6.03
N PHE A 14 -14.81 -13.51 -5.14
CA PHE A 14 -15.27 -12.75 -3.98
C PHE A 14 -16.27 -11.64 -4.36
N HIS A 15 -16.00 -10.94 -5.47
CA HIS A 15 -16.79 -9.82 -5.96
C HIS A 15 -18.26 -10.19 -6.26
N ARG A 16 -18.54 -11.46 -6.57
CA ARG A 16 -19.90 -11.98 -6.73
C ARG A 16 -20.46 -12.51 -5.41
N LYS A 17 -19.64 -13.28 -4.69
CA LYS A 17 -20.04 -14.01 -3.47
C LYS A 17 -20.34 -13.09 -2.29
N VAL A 18 -19.75 -11.90 -2.24
CA VAL A 18 -19.99 -10.92 -1.17
C VAL A 18 -21.44 -10.40 -1.12
N PHE A 19 -22.23 -10.62 -2.18
CA PHE A 19 -23.66 -10.26 -2.23
C PHE A 19 -24.59 -11.42 -1.83
N ASP A 20 -24.08 -12.62 -1.61
CA ASP A 20 -24.85 -13.76 -1.12
C ASP A 20 -24.78 -13.81 0.43
N ASP A 21 -25.90 -13.54 1.08
CA ASP A 21 -25.97 -13.44 2.54
C ASP A 21 -25.66 -14.77 3.24
N ALA A 22 -25.93 -15.92 2.61
CA ALA A 22 -25.60 -17.24 3.18
C ALA A 22 -24.10 -17.54 3.07
N ILE A 23 -23.43 -17.04 2.02
CA ILE A 23 -21.96 -17.08 1.94
C ILE A 23 -21.35 -16.11 2.96
N VAL A 24 -21.84 -14.88 3.03
CA VAL A 24 -21.37 -13.86 3.96
C VAL A 24 -21.50 -14.32 5.41
N ALA A 25 -22.62 -14.93 5.80
CA ALA A 25 -22.81 -15.45 7.15
C ALA A 25 -21.71 -16.46 7.51
N ARG A 26 -21.38 -17.38 6.59
CA ARG A 26 -20.28 -18.34 6.78
C ARG A 26 -18.92 -17.66 6.87
N TRP A 27 -18.66 -16.64 6.06
CA TRP A 27 -17.41 -15.88 6.14
C TRP A 27 -17.25 -15.13 7.46
N ILE A 28 -18.35 -14.59 8.01
CA ILE A 28 -18.34 -13.96 9.32
C ILE A 28 -18.06 -15.02 10.40
N ASP A 29 -18.72 -16.18 10.35
CA ASP A 29 -18.46 -17.27 11.30
C ASP A 29 -17.01 -17.78 11.22
N GLU A 30 -16.47 -17.95 10.01
CA GLU A 30 -15.07 -18.31 9.77
C GLU A 30 -14.12 -17.27 10.38
N ALA A 31 -14.41 -15.98 10.20
CA ALA A 31 -13.56 -14.90 10.71
C ALA A 31 -13.64 -14.76 12.23
N LEU A 32 -14.82 -14.96 12.84
CA LEU A 32 -15.00 -14.97 14.29
C LEU A 32 -14.32 -16.18 14.96
N ALA A 33 -14.14 -17.28 14.22
CA ALA A 33 -13.43 -18.45 14.71
C ALA A 33 -11.90 -18.27 14.73
N ILE A 34 -11.35 -17.19 14.14
CA ILE A 34 -9.92 -16.92 14.16
C ILE A 34 -9.50 -16.52 15.59
N PRO A 35 -8.55 -17.22 16.23
CA PRO A 35 -8.12 -16.88 17.57
C PRO A 35 -7.43 -15.50 17.62
N ASP A 36 -7.74 -14.69 18.64
CA ASP A 36 -7.09 -13.39 18.87
C ASP A 36 -5.57 -13.48 18.86
N ASN A 37 -5.00 -14.55 19.42
CA ASN A 37 -3.55 -14.75 19.42
C ASN A 37 -2.98 -14.87 18.00
N SER A 38 -3.70 -15.52 17.08
CA SER A 38 -3.26 -15.64 15.69
C SER A 38 -3.29 -14.29 14.98
N LEU A 39 -4.33 -13.48 15.23
CA LEU A 39 -4.43 -12.13 14.67
C LEU A 39 -3.36 -11.22 15.27
N TRP A 40 -3.12 -11.32 16.57
CA TRP A 40 -2.08 -10.58 17.28
C TRP A 40 -0.70 -10.85 16.69
N ASP A 41 -0.34 -12.12 16.51
CA ASP A 41 0.98 -12.53 16.01
C ASP A 41 1.22 -12.06 14.57
N GLU A 42 0.17 -11.88 13.78
CA GLU A 42 0.24 -11.37 12.41
C GLU A 42 0.28 -9.84 12.34
N ILE A 43 -0.39 -9.15 13.28
CA ILE A 43 -0.37 -7.68 13.37
C ILE A 43 0.95 -7.17 13.95
N VAL A 44 1.48 -7.84 14.97
CA VAL A 44 2.65 -7.37 15.73
C VAL A 44 3.90 -8.10 15.26
N LEU A 45 4.71 -7.41 14.43
CA LEU A 45 6.01 -7.90 13.97
C LEU A 45 7.06 -7.83 15.08
N GLY A 46 7.11 -8.85 15.94
CA GLY A 46 8.10 -9.00 17.01
C GLY A 46 7.47 -9.04 18.41
N ASN A 47 8.21 -9.56 19.39
CA ASN A 47 7.73 -9.69 20.77
C ASN A 47 7.92 -8.43 21.63
N ASP A 48 8.64 -7.44 21.11
CA ASP A 48 9.14 -6.30 21.88
C ASP A 48 8.58 -5.01 21.31
N GLY A 49 7.90 -4.21 22.15
CA GLY A 49 7.62 -2.82 21.82
C GLY A 49 8.92 -2.02 21.60
N PRO A 50 8.84 -0.76 21.15
CA PRO A 50 10.00 0.10 20.89
C PRO A 50 11.04 0.12 22.02
N ASP A 51 10.60 -0.13 23.26
CA ASP A 51 11.43 -0.07 24.48
C ASP A 51 11.61 -1.43 25.20
N GLY A 52 11.37 -2.57 24.54
CA GLY A 52 11.45 -3.89 25.18
C GLY A 52 10.33 -4.18 26.19
N GLN A 53 9.30 -3.33 26.24
CA GLN A 53 8.10 -3.62 27.02
C GLN A 53 7.24 -4.65 26.30
N ARG A 54 6.89 -5.73 27.01
CA ARG A 54 5.88 -6.69 26.55
C ARG A 54 4.52 -5.98 26.51
N VAL A 55 4.07 -5.65 25.30
CA VAL A 55 2.73 -5.09 25.11
C VAL A 55 1.71 -6.16 25.50
N LYS A 56 0.70 -5.77 26.29
CA LYS A 56 -0.39 -6.68 26.68
C LYS A 56 -1.16 -7.08 25.43
N ARG A 57 -1.22 -8.40 25.16
CA ARG A 57 -2.03 -8.93 24.05
C ARG A 57 -3.48 -8.47 24.17
N LEU A 58 -3.99 -7.88 23.08
CA LEU A 58 -5.39 -7.51 22.95
C LEU A 58 -6.27 -8.75 22.87
N LYS A 59 -7.52 -8.57 23.30
CA LYS A 59 -8.60 -9.57 23.20
C LYS A 59 -9.75 -8.95 22.42
N ASN A 60 -10.56 -9.78 21.78
CA ASN A 60 -11.65 -9.37 20.90
C ASN A 60 -11.13 -8.43 19.80
N ILE A 61 -10.05 -8.85 19.12
CA ILE A 61 -9.44 -8.05 18.05
C ILE A 61 -10.43 -7.85 16.90
N LEU A 62 -11.31 -8.83 16.67
CA LEU A 62 -12.43 -8.76 15.76
C LEU A 62 -13.71 -9.15 16.47
N ASP A 63 -14.75 -8.36 16.27
CA ASP A 63 -16.11 -8.68 16.67
C ASP A 63 -17.03 -8.71 15.44
N LYS A 64 -18.28 -9.09 15.69
CA LYS A 64 -19.27 -9.25 14.62
C LYS A 64 -19.56 -7.93 13.91
N ASP A 65 -19.69 -6.83 14.66
CA ASP A 65 -20.01 -5.52 14.11
C ASP A 65 -18.88 -5.03 13.18
N CYS A 66 -17.62 -5.22 13.58
CA CYS A 66 -16.45 -4.95 12.75
C CYS A 66 -16.47 -5.75 11.43
N LEU A 67 -16.81 -7.04 11.49
CA LEU A 67 -16.90 -7.88 10.30
C LEU A 67 -18.05 -7.48 9.39
N GLU A 68 -19.19 -7.07 9.94
CA GLU A 68 -20.31 -6.55 9.15
C GLU A 68 -19.91 -5.27 8.39
N TYR A 69 -19.12 -4.38 9.01
CA TYR A 69 -18.52 -3.24 8.31
C TYR A 69 -17.53 -3.67 7.23
N CYS A 70 -16.67 -4.65 7.50
CA CYS A 70 -15.75 -5.20 6.48
C CYS A 70 -16.51 -5.71 5.25
N ILE A 71 -17.64 -6.37 5.45
CA ILE A 71 -18.49 -6.86 4.36
C ILE A 71 -19.11 -5.70 3.57
N GLN A 72 -19.58 -4.65 4.23
CA GLN A 72 -20.10 -3.47 3.55
C GLN A 72 -19.03 -2.81 2.67
N GLU A 73 -17.80 -2.66 3.19
CA GLU A 73 -16.67 -2.15 2.42
C GLU A 73 -16.32 -3.07 1.25
N LEU A 74 -16.28 -4.39 1.44
CA LEU A 74 -16.02 -5.36 0.36
C LEU A 74 -17.11 -5.32 -0.72
N ARG A 75 -18.38 -5.10 -0.37
CA ARG A 75 -19.47 -4.88 -1.35
C ARG A 75 -19.25 -3.62 -2.17
N ALA A 76 -18.74 -2.55 -1.58
CA ALA A 76 -18.37 -1.34 -2.31
C ALA A 76 -17.17 -1.59 -3.24
N LYS A 77 -16.13 -2.26 -2.74
CA LYS A 77 -14.93 -2.61 -3.52
C LYS A 77 -15.23 -3.57 -4.66
N ALA A 78 -16.15 -4.53 -4.48
CA ALA A 78 -16.58 -5.44 -5.54
C ALA A 78 -17.12 -4.69 -6.76
N LYS A 79 -17.94 -3.64 -6.55
CA LYS A 79 -18.46 -2.80 -7.64
C LYS A 79 -17.37 -2.01 -8.38
N HIS A 80 -16.30 -1.64 -7.67
CA HIS A 80 -15.14 -1.01 -8.29
C HIS A 80 -14.32 -2.04 -9.09
N PHE A 81 -14.04 -3.19 -8.49
CA PHE A 81 -13.32 -4.30 -9.11
C PHE A 81 -13.97 -4.77 -10.40
N GLU A 82 -15.30 -4.91 -10.45
CA GLU A 82 -16.02 -5.29 -11.68
C GLU A 82 -15.79 -4.32 -12.85
N LYS A 83 -15.51 -3.04 -12.55
CA LYS A 83 -15.28 -2.01 -13.56
C LYS A 83 -13.82 -1.88 -13.96
N THR A 84 -12.89 -2.11 -13.03
CA THR A 84 -11.47 -1.76 -13.20
C THR A 84 -10.52 -2.95 -13.15
N GLY A 85 -10.93 -4.08 -12.60
CA GLY A 85 -10.04 -5.20 -12.26
C GLY A 85 -9.08 -4.88 -11.10
N LEU A 86 -9.30 -3.79 -10.37
CA LEU A 86 -8.45 -3.33 -9.27
C LEU A 86 -9.20 -3.41 -7.93
N ILE A 87 -8.48 -3.71 -6.85
CA ILE A 87 -8.99 -3.68 -5.48
C ILE A 87 -8.17 -2.69 -4.66
N PRO A 88 -8.75 -1.55 -4.23
CA PRO A 88 -8.08 -0.65 -3.30
C PRO A 88 -7.86 -1.34 -1.94
N THR A 89 -6.60 -1.47 -1.51
CA THR A 89 -6.18 -2.17 -0.28
C THR A 89 -5.80 -1.22 0.87
N LEU A 90 -5.39 -0.01 0.53
CA LEU A 90 -5.18 1.12 1.42
C LEU A 90 -5.71 2.34 0.68
N ASP A 91 -6.62 3.06 1.33
CA ASP A 91 -7.23 4.27 0.76
C ASP A 91 -7.07 5.41 1.78
N ALA A 92 -5.98 6.16 1.62
CA ALA A 92 -5.59 7.27 2.50
C ALA A 92 -5.37 8.54 1.65
N SER A 93 -4.31 9.32 1.90
CA SER A 93 -3.92 10.43 1.01
C SER A 93 -3.48 9.95 -0.39
N ALA A 94 -3.08 8.68 -0.50
CA ALA A 94 -2.87 7.95 -1.74
C ALA A 94 -3.51 6.55 -1.61
N ALA A 95 -3.91 5.98 -2.75
CA ALA A 95 -4.49 4.65 -2.81
C ALA A 95 -3.45 3.62 -3.27
N VAL A 96 -3.36 2.51 -2.54
CA VAL A 96 -2.61 1.31 -2.97
C VAL A 96 -3.61 0.27 -3.45
N CYS A 97 -3.50 -0.16 -4.70
CA CYS A 97 -4.39 -1.15 -5.30
C CYS A 97 -3.65 -2.47 -5.55
N LYS A 98 -4.38 -3.59 -5.45
CA LYS A 98 -3.93 -4.90 -5.95
C LYS A 98 -4.74 -5.32 -7.18
N SER A 99 -4.13 -6.10 -8.06
CA SER A 99 -4.75 -6.67 -9.25
C SER A 99 -4.02 -7.94 -9.67
N ASP A 100 -4.78 -8.98 -10.00
CA ASP A 100 -4.24 -10.25 -10.52
C ASP A 100 -4.06 -10.23 -12.04
N THR A 101 -4.59 -9.21 -12.72
CA THR A 101 -4.68 -9.17 -14.20
C THR A 101 -3.94 -7.99 -14.83
N LEU A 102 -3.42 -7.06 -14.02
CA LEU A 102 -2.76 -5.86 -14.52
C LEU A 102 -1.44 -6.19 -15.23
N ILE A 103 -0.76 -7.25 -14.79
CA ILE A 103 0.48 -7.74 -15.37
C ILE A 103 0.14 -9.01 -16.16
N ASP A 104 0.45 -9.02 -17.46
CA ASP A 104 0.22 -10.20 -18.29
C ASP A 104 1.16 -11.36 -17.90
N GLU A 105 0.79 -12.57 -18.32
CA GLU A 105 1.52 -13.78 -17.95
C GLU A 105 2.95 -13.80 -18.49
N ALA A 106 3.19 -13.23 -19.67
CA ALA A 106 4.51 -13.20 -20.28
C ALA A 106 5.46 -12.32 -19.48
N LEU A 107 5.05 -11.08 -19.16
CA LEU A 107 5.82 -10.17 -18.32
C LEU A 107 6.05 -10.73 -16.92
N ARG A 108 5.04 -11.36 -16.32
CA ARG A 108 5.19 -12.04 -15.02
C ARG A 108 6.27 -13.13 -15.07
N ASP A 109 6.27 -13.93 -16.12
CA ASP A 109 7.21 -15.05 -16.26
C ASP A 109 8.63 -14.54 -16.58
N GLU A 110 8.77 -13.46 -17.36
CA GLU A 110 10.04 -12.74 -17.56
C GLU A 110 10.60 -12.18 -16.26
N LEU A 111 9.77 -11.53 -15.43
CA LEU A 111 10.17 -11.03 -14.12
C LEU A 111 10.66 -12.16 -13.21
N ARG A 112 9.93 -13.28 -13.15
CA ARG A 112 10.34 -14.46 -12.38
C ARG A 112 11.69 -15.01 -12.86
N ALA A 113 11.90 -15.10 -14.18
CA ALA A 113 13.16 -15.56 -14.73
C ALA A 113 14.32 -14.61 -14.37
N ALA A 114 14.09 -13.30 -14.40
CA ALA A 114 15.08 -12.30 -13.97
C ALA A 114 15.45 -12.44 -12.49
N PHE A 115 14.47 -12.66 -11.60
CA PHE A 115 14.73 -12.89 -10.17
C PHE A 115 15.51 -14.19 -9.91
N VAL A 116 15.19 -15.28 -10.64
CA VAL A 116 15.94 -16.54 -10.54
C VAL A 116 17.40 -16.34 -10.95
N LYS A 117 17.64 -15.58 -12.03
CA LYS A 117 18.99 -15.23 -12.47
C LYS A 117 19.73 -14.43 -11.39
N LEU A 118 19.10 -13.39 -10.84
CA LEU A 118 19.70 -12.54 -9.80
C LEU A 118 20.06 -13.35 -8.55
N GLN A 119 19.17 -14.24 -8.10
CA GLN A 119 19.42 -15.15 -6.99
C GLN A 119 20.62 -16.08 -7.27
N ALA A 120 20.72 -16.63 -8.50
CA ALA A 120 21.82 -17.50 -8.88
C ALA A 120 23.17 -16.76 -8.92
N GLU A 121 23.20 -15.53 -9.41
CA GLU A 121 24.39 -14.67 -9.46
C GLU A 121 24.89 -14.26 -8.07
N GLN A 122 23.97 -14.09 -7.10
CA GLN A 122 24.29 -13.74 -5.71
C GLN A 122 24.59 -14.96 -4.81
N LYS A 123 24.54 -16.19 -5.35
CA LYS A 123 24.64 -17.42 -4.56
C LYS A 123 25.93 -17.56 -3.74
N SER A 124 27.03 -16.93 -4.15
CA SER A 124 28.31 -16.96 -3.43
C SER A 124 28.31 -16.08 -2.17
N ALA A 125 27.43 -15.09 -2.10
CA ALA A 125 27.30 -14.15 -0.98
C ALA A 125 25.83 -13.68 -0.87
N PRO A 126 24.91 -14.56 -0.44
CA PRO A 126 23.51 -14.22 -0.31
C PRO A 126 23.31 -13.16 0.79
N ASP A 127 22.51 -12.12 0.48
CA ASP A 127 22.08 -11.12 1.44
C ASP A 127 20.80 -11.60 2.14
N TRP A 128 20.92 -12.10 3.37
CA TRP A 128 19.80 -12.61 4.15
C TRP A 128 19.20 -11.50 5.02
N HIS A 129 17.87 -11.36 4.94
CA HIS A 129 17.17 -10.36 5.74
C HIS A 129 17.39 -10.63 7.24
N PRO A 130 17.80 -9.61 8.03
CA PRO A 130 18.04 -9.79 9.45
C PRO A 130 16.84 -10.40 10.18
N ARG A 131 17.10 -11.29 11.15
CA ARG A 131 16.08 -11.96 11.99
C ARG A 131 15.13 -12.88 11.24
N THR A 132 15.51 -13.38 10.06
CA THR A 132 14.68 -14.34 9.30
C THR A 132 15.20 -15.77 9.31
N ASP A 133 16.30 -16.06 10.02
CA ASP A 133 16.88 -17.42 10.09
C ASP A 133 17.21 -17.96 8.68
N ASP A 134 17.83 -17.11 7.87
CA ASP A 134 18.22 -17.37 6.47
C ASP A 134 17.06 -17.85 5.58
N LYS A 135 15.84 -17.37 5.83
CA LYS A 135 14.63 -17.74 5.05
C LYS A 135 14.21 -16.71 4.03
N VAL A 136 14.58 -15.45 4.24
CA VAL A 136 14.20 -14.34 3.36
C VAL A 136 15.47 -13.71 2.81
N GLN A 137 15.68 -13.84 1.50
CA GLN A 137 16.81 -13.24 0.81
C GLN A 137 16.41 -11.87 0.26
N ASP A 138 17.20 -10.85 0.58
CA ASP A 138 17.09 -9.52 0.00
C ASP A 138 17.84 -9.47 -1.33
N LEU A 139 17.17 -9.77 -2.44
CA LEU A 139 17.78 -9.69 -3.78
C LEU A 139 18.18 -8.25 -4.15
N VAL A 140 17.44 -7.28 -3.61
CA VAL A 140 17.78 -5.85 -3.56
C VAL A 140 17.39 -5.36 -2.18
N HIS A 141 18.37 -5.15 -1.30
CA HIS A 141 18.07 -4.74 0.06
C HIS A 141 17.52 -3.29 0.09
N PRO A 142 16.36 -3.03 0.73
CA PRO A 142 15.67 -1.74 0.68
C PRO A 142 16.52 -0.53 1.12
N SER A 143 17.53 -0.79 1.96
CA SER A 143 18.44 0.24 2.49
C SER A 143 19.74 0.44 1.69
N LEU A 144 19.96 -0.25 0.55
CA LEU A 144 21.24 -0.12 -0.20
C LEU A 144 21.33 1.12 -1.08
N TYR A 145 20.21 1.74 -1.43
CA TYR A 145 20.17 2.92 -2.30
C TYR A 145 19.31 4.05 -1.73
N PRO A 146 19.53 4.48 -0.48
CA PRO A 146 18.76 5.55 0.11
C PRO A 146 19.07 6.87 -0.60
N LEU A 147 18.10 7.80 -0.56
CA LEU A 147 18.36 9.18 -0.93
C LEU A 147 19.31 9.80 0.12
N VAL A 148 20.43 10.35 -0.35
CA VAL A 148 21.43 11.04 0.45
C VAL A 148 21.59 12.45 -0.10
N TYR A 149 21.27 13.45 0.72
CA TYR A 149 21.49 14.85 0.35
C TYR A 149 22.96 15.14 0.03
N GLY A 150 23.19 16.04 -0.91
CA GLY A 150 24.52 16.34 -1.43
C GLY A 150 25.12 15.24 -2.34
N THR A 151 24.45 14.10 -2.49
CA THR A 151 24.94 12.95 -3.29
C THR A 151 23.93 12.48 -4.34
N THR A 152 22.70 12.18 -3.93
CA THR A 152 21.68 11.61 -4.81
C THR A 152 21.22 12.62 -5.84
N ARG A 153 21.07 12.17 -7.09
CA ARG A 153 20.54 12.97 -8.19
C ARG A 153 19.04 12.77 -8.33
N VAL A 154 18.31 13.85 -8.55
CA VAL A 154 16.85 13.87 -8.74
C VAL A 154 16.48 14.71 -9.96
N PHE A 155 15.36 14.37 -10.58
CA PHE A 155 14.69 15.21 -11.58
C PHE A 155 13.59 15.99 -10.87
N ALA A 156 13.55 17.30 -11.10
CA ALA A 156 12.53 18.17 -10.50
C ALA A 156 11.37 18.42 -11.47
N ASP A 157 11.69 18.65 -12.74
CA ASP A 157 10.75 19.11 -13.74
C ASP A 157 10.58 18.11 -14.90
N GLU A 158 11.50 17.17 -15.04
CA GLU A 158 11.49 16.20 -16.13
C GLU A 158 10.61 14.97 -15.83
N VAL A 159 9.91 14.51 -16.87
CA VAL A 159 9.17 13.24 -16.85
C VAL A 159 10.07 12.14 -17.42
N VAL A 160 10.39 11.16 -16.59
CA VAL A 160 11.13 9.96 -17.00
C VAL A 160 10.17 8.99 -17.69
N GLY A 161 10.47 8.63 -18.93
CA GLY A 161 9.69 7.62 -19.67
C GLY A 161 9.98 6.22 -19.13
N VAL A 162 8.98 5.33 -19.16
CA VAL A 162 9.13 3.95 -18.68
C VAL A 162 10.08 3.15 -19.59
N ASP A 163 9.92 3.28 -20.91
CA ASP A 163 10.68 2.50 -21.90
C ASP A 163 12.17 2.90 -21.98
N ASP A 164 12.49 4.17 -21.68
CA ASP A 164 13.86 4.70 -21.76
C ASP A 164 14.48 5.03 -20.39
N ALA A 165 13.80 4.65 -19.29
CA ALA A 165 14.19 4.98 -17.92
C ALA A 165 15.65 4.61 -17.63
N ILE A 166 16.06 3.40 -18.00
CA ILE A 166 17.39 2.89 -17.71
C ILE A 166 18.42 3.46 -18.68
N ASP A 167 18.21 3.28 -19.98
CA ASP A 167 19.21 3.60 -21.00
C ASP A 167 19.47 5.10 -21.15
N LYS A 168 18.44 5.93 -20.95
CA LYS A 168 18.53 7.37 -21.18
C LYS A 168 18.59 8.17 -19.89
N TRP A 169 17.98 7.72 -18.79
CA TRP A 169 17.81 8.58 -17.61
C TRP A 169 18.62 8.14 -16.39
N ALA A 170 19.09 6.88 -16.33
CA ALA A 170 19.89 6.41 -15.21
C ALA A 170 21.14 7.29 -14.98
N GLY A 171 21.35 7.71 -13.74
CA GLY A 171 22.50 8.52 -13.32
C GLY A 171 22.45 10.01 -13.71
N LYS A 172 21.41 10.47 -14.41
CA LYS A 172 21.20 11.89 -14.74
C LYS A 172 20.42 12.61 -13.62
N GLY A 173 20.18 13.91 -13.80
CA GLY A 173 19.52 14.78 -12.82
C GLY A 173 20.48 15.62 -11.99
N ASN A 174 19.91 16.49 -11.16
CA ASN A 174 20.64 17.42 -10.32
C ASN A 174 20.84 16.84 -8.93
N ILE A 175 21.99 17.09 -8.31
CA ILE A 175 22.23 16.68 -6.93
C ILE A 175 21.23 17.41 -6.02
N ILE A 176 20.50 16.65 -5.21
CA ILE A 176 19.57 17.23 -4.25
C ILE A 176 20.37 17.92 -3.13
N PRO A 177 20.20 19.24 -2.92
CA PRO A 177 20.97 19.99 -1.93
C PRO A 177 20.54 19.61 -0.51
N GLU A 178 21.45 19.78 0.46
CA GLU A 178 21.11 19.64 1.87
C GLU A 178 20.01 20.63 2.29
N PRO A 179 19.06 20.23 3.14
CA PRO A 179 18.04 21.14 3.67
C PRO A 179 18.71 22.28 4.44
N THR A 180 18.35 23.52 4.15
CA THR A 180 18.96 24.72 4.76
C THR A 180 18.32 25.14 6.10
N GLY A 181 17.49 24.29 6.70
CA GLY A 181 16.85 24.53 8.00
C GLY A 181 16.26 23.25 8.60
N PRO A 182 15.87 23.25 9.89
CA PRO A 182 15.12 22.15 10.47
C PRO A 182 13.85 21.99 9.62
N GLY A 183 13.69 20.82 9.00
CA GLY A 183 12.51 20.53 8.19
C GLY A 183 11.27 20.82 9.00
N GLU A 184 10.28 21.49 8.41
CA GLU A 184 8.94 21.55 8.98
C GLU A 184 8.42 20.11 9.04
N VAL A 185 8.70 19.44 10.16
CA VAL A 185 7.96 18.27 10.62
C VAL A 185 6.60 18.84 10.96
N SER A 186 5.67 18.78 10.02
CA SER A 186 4.26 18.90 10.36
C SER A 186 3.97 17.76 11.35
N ASP A 187 3.64 18.11 12.58
CA ASP A 187 3.25 17.17 13.64
C ASP A 187 2.31 16.09 13.09
N GLY A 188 2.80 14.85 13.02
CA GLY A 188 1.96 13.67 12.80
C GLY A 188 2.48 12.67 11.77
N PHE A 189 3.60 12.00 12.06
CA PHE A 189 3.70 10.53 11.94
C PHE A 189 5.09 10.09 12.46
N ASP A 190 5.14 9.55 13.68
CA ASP A 190 6.33 8.85 14.17
C ASP A 190 6.40 7.46 13.53
N GLY A 191 7.38 7.24 12.66
CA GLY A 191 7.78 5.92 12.17
C GLY A 191 7.76 5.79 10.65
N TYR A 192 8.96 5.59 10.09
CA TYR A 192 9.30 5.53 8.66
C TYR A 192 9.25 6.88 7.94
N GLY A 193 10.44 7.42 7.64
CA GLY A 193 10.64 8.64 6.87
C GLY A 193 10.06 8.52 5.47
N GLY A 194 8.78 8.84 5.34
CA GLY A 194 8.11 9.05 4.07
C GLY A 194 8.60 10.36 3.46
N LEU A 195 9.25 10.26 2.31
CA LEU A 195 9.46 11.41 1.44
C LEU A 195 8.05 11.93 1.07
N VAL A 196 7.68 13.12 1.54
CA VAL A 196 6.50 13.82 1.03
C VAL A 196 6.84 14.27 -0.39
N LEU A 197 6.54 13.40 -1.36
CA LEU A 197 6.54 13.78 -2.77
C LEU A 197 5.29 14.62 -3.01
N THR A 198 5.43 15.94 -2.86
CA THR A 198 4.38 16.89 -3.24
C THR A 198 4.19 16.84 -4.75
N LEU A 199 3.36 15.92 -5.23
CA LEU A 199 2.82 15.94 -6.59
C LEU A 199 1.97 17.21 -6.71
N ARG A 200 2.54 18.28 -7.29
CA ARG A 200 1.75 19.40 -7.80
C ARG A 200 0.93 18.87 -8.99
N ALA A 201 -0.26 18.36 -8.70
CA ALA A 201 -1.28 18.17 -9.71
C ALA A 201 -1.64 19.55 -10.27
N GLY A 202 -1.22 19.82 -11.51
CA GLY A 202 -1.69 20.94 -12.30
C GLY A 202 -3.19 20.80 -12.56
N LEU A 203 -4.01 21.31 -11.63
CA LEU A 203 -5.44 21.48 -11.84
C LEU A 203 -5.65 22.62 -12.83
N THR A 204 -5.80 22.30 -14.12
CA THR A 204 -6.49 23.17 -15.05
C THR A 204 -7.96 23.26 -14.64
N SER A 205 -8.30 24.42 -14.06
CA SER A 205 -9.67 24.87 -13.81
C SER A 205 -10.51 24.78 -15.08
N ILE A 206 -11.58 24.00 -15.03
CA ILE A 206 -12.71 24.14 -15.96
C ILE A 206 -13.87 24.69 -15.12
N SER A 207 -14.00 26.01 -15.13
CA SER A 207 -15.11 26.75 -14.54
C SER A 207 -16.40 26.51 -15.33
N GLY A 208 -17.23 25.58 -14.87
CA GLY A 208 -18.61 25.41 -15.31
C GLY A 208 -19.56 26.25 -14.46
N PHE A 209 -19.93 27.43 -14.96
CA PHE A 209 -20.91 28.35 -14.37
C PHE A 209 -22.33 27.76 -14.51
N LEU A 210 -23.08 27.65 -13.41
CA LEU A 210 -24.54 27.47 -13.41
C LEU A 210 -25.14 28.51 -12.44
N PRO A 211 -25.99 29.45 -12.91
CA PRO A 211 -26.57 30.46 -12.04
C PRO A 211 -27.77 29.87 -11.29
N MET A 212 -27.74 29.87 -9.96
CA MET A 212 -28.94 29.70 -9.15
C MET A 212 -29.59 31.06 -8.88
N SER A 213 -30.86 31.14 -9.28
CA SER A 213 -31.76 32.27 -9.14
C SER A 213 -31.98 32.69 -7.68
N SER A 214 -31.93 34.00 -7.46
CA SER A 214 -32.40 34.68 -6.27
C SER A 214 -33.86 34.36 -5.94
N SER A 215 -34.16 34.07 -4.68
CA SER A 215 -35.47 34.37 -4.11
C SER A 215 -35.33 34.81 -2.66
N SER A 216 -35.67 36.08 -2.46
CA SER A 216 -35.78 36.78 -1.19
C SER A 216 -36.94 36.23 -0.35
N ARG A 217 -36.79 36.18 0.97
CA ARG A 217 -37.85 36.63 1.89
C ARG A 217 -37.38 36.86 3.32
N MET A 218 -37.74 38.05 3.78
CA MET A 218 -37.72 38.58 5.15
C MET A 218 -38.52 37.73 6.14
N GLY A 219 -38.14 37.83 7.41
CA GLY A 219 -38.98 37.52 8.58
C GLY A 219 -38.26 37.96 9.83
N ALA A 220 -38.91 38.89 10.56
CA ALA A 220 -38.43 39.72 11.66
C ALA A 220 -37.91 38.98 12.91
#